data_AF-A0A7C7LFP6-F1
#
_entry.id   AF-A0A7C7LFP6-F1
#
_cell.length_a   1.000
_cell.length_b   1.000
_cell.length_c   1.000
_cell.angle_alpha   90.00
_cell.angle_beta   90.00
_cell.angle_gamma   90.00
#
_symmetry.space_group_name_H-M   'P 1'
#
loop_
_entity.id
_entity.type
_entity.pdbx_description
1 polymer ?
#
loop_
_entity_poly.entity_id
_entity_poly.type
_entity_poly.pdbx_seq_one_letter_code
_entity_poly.pdbx_strand_id
1 'polypeptide(L)' 'MAKNFSKKMKFWKLFKKLYERAAEKMVFEVEGFIKEKEKILDLGCGSGILAKKLKEKLKVEILGIDVTDKRIEKIPFQK' A
#
# COMPACT_ATOMS: atom_id res chain seq x y z
N MET A 1 -14.41 -13.49 -25.75
CA MET A 1 -13.51 -13.92 -24.65
C MET A 1 -13.67 -12.99 -23.45
N ALA A 2 -14.56 -13.31 -22.49
CA ALA A 2 -14.79 -12.45 -21.33
C ALA A 2 -15.16 -13.28 -20.07
N LYS A 3 -14.41 -14.34 -19.78
CA LYS A 3 -14.69 -15.22 -18.62
C LYS A 3 -13.56 -15.34 -17.60
N ASN A 4 -12.45 -14.61 -17.75
CA ASN A 4 -11.25 -14.76 -16.89
C ASN A 4 -10.99 -13.60 -15.89
N PHE A 5 -11.77 -12.51 -15.90
CA PHE A 5 -11.50 -11.34 -15.05
C PHE A 5 -12.01 -11.48 -13.59
N SER A 6 -13.05 -12.29 -13.36
CA SER A 6 -13.72 -12.39 -12.04
C SER A 6 -12.93 -13.20 -10.99
N LYS A 7 -12.10 -14.17 -11.40
CA LYS A 7 -11.34 -15.02 -10.46
C LYS A 7 -10.14 -14.32 -9.80
N LYS A 8 -9.46 -13.39 -10.49
CA LYS A 8 -8.31 -12.65 -9.93
C LYS A 8 -8.68 -11.83 -8.70
N MET A 9 -9.87 -11.24 -8.69
CA MET A 9 -10.31 -10.31 -7.64
C MET A 9 -10.57 -10.98 -6.28
N LYS A 10 -10.93 -12.27 -6.25
CA LYS A 10 -11.09 -13.05 -5.01
C LYS A 10 -9.76 -13.46 -4.39
N PHE A 11 -8.73 -13.69 -5.21
CA PHE A 11 -7.40 -14.10 -4.75
C PHE A 11 -6.74 -13.02 -3.87
N TRP A 12 -6.72 -11.77 -4.33
CA TRP A 12 -6.08 -10.66 -3.59
C TRP A 12 -6.68 -10.40 -2.20
N LYS A 13 -7.99 -10.62 -2.03
CA LYS A 13 -8.65 -10.52 -0.71
C LYS A 13 -8.13 -11.55 0.28
N LEU A 14 -7.80 -12.76 -0.17
CA LEU A 14 -7.27 -13.82 0.68
C LEU A 14 -5.84 -13.51 1.14
N PHE A 15 -5.02 -12.93 0.26
CA PHE A 15 -3.67 -12.49 0.59
C PHE A 15 -3.63 -11.17 1.39
N LYS A 16 -4.73 -10.42 1.50
CA LYS A 16 -4.76 -9.13 2.19
C LYS A 16 -4.18 -9.19 3.60
N LYS A 17 -4.55 -10.21 4.38
CA LYS A 17 -4.02 -10.39 5.75
C LYS A 17 -2.51 -10.66 5.77
N LEU A 18 -1.98 -11.37 4.77
CA LEU A 18 -0.54 -11.60 4.65
C LEU A 18 0.20 -10.30 4.30
N TYR A 19 -0.32 -9.54 3.33
CA TYR A 19 0.23 -8.23 2.97
C TYR A 19 0.13 -7.22 4.11
N GLU A 20 -0.96 -7.21 4.87
CA GLU A 20 -1.10 -6.36 6.05
C GLU A 20 -0.06 -6.70 7.12
N ARG A 21 0.22 -7.98 7.38
CA ARG A 21 1.29 -8.40 8.31
C ARG A 21 2.67 -7.99 7.82
N ALA A 22 2.96 -8.17 6.52
CA ALA A 22 4.21 -7.72 5.95
C ALA A 22 4.36 -6.19 6.06
N ALA A 23 3.29 -5.44 5.81
CA ALA A 23 3.27 -3.99 5.96
C ALA A 23 3.52 -3.54 7.41
N GLU A 24 2.92 -4.20 8.41
CA GLU A 24 3.19 -3.89 9.82
C GLU A 24 4.67 -4.11 10.18
N LYS A 25 5.29 -5.20 9.66
CA LYS A 25 6.72 -5.44 9.87
C LYS A 25 7.59 -4.36 9.23
N MET A 26 7.25 -3.95 8.00
CA MET A 26 7.96 -2.87 7.31
C MET A 26 7.83 -1.54 8.06
N VAL A 27 6.64 -1.19 8.56
CA VAL A 27 6.44 0.01 9.40
C VAL A 27 7.36 -0.02 10.62
N PHE A 28 7.39 -1.13 11.34
CA PHE A 28 8.27 -1.30 12.51
C PHE A 28 9.76 -1.14 12.17
N GLU A 29 10.20 -1.65 11.02
CA GLU A 29 11.60 -1.51 10.57
C GLU A 29 11.98 -0.05 10.25
N VAL A 30 11.02 0.78 9.85
CA VAL A 30 11.29 2.17 9.42
C VAL A 30 10.90 3.24 10.44
N GLU A 31 10.12 2.91 11.47
CA GLU A 31 9.52 3.90 12.39
C GLU A 31 10.55 4.78 13.11
N GLY A 32 11.74 4.24 13.42
CA GLY A 32 12.81 4.99 14.07
C GLY A 32 13.48 6.05 13.19
N PHE A 33 13.24 6.03 11.88
CA PHE A 33 13.85 6.94 10.91
C PHE A 33 12.89 8.02 10.42
N ILE A 34 11.60 7.87 10.70
CA ILE A 34 10.54 8.68 10.12
C ILE A 34 9.92 9.55 11.20
N LYS A 35 9.81 10.85 10.94
CA LYS A 35 9.13 11.81 11.82
C LYS A 35 7.69 12.03 11.37
N GLU A 36 6.83 12.43 12.32
CA GLU A 36 5.46 12.81 11.99
C GLU A 36 5.43 13.91 10.92
N LYS A 37 4.42 13.86 10.03
CA LYS A 37 4.19 14.81 8.93
C LYS A 37 5.27 14.89 7.85
N GLU A 38 6.28 14.01 7.88
CA GLU A 38 7.20 13.89 6.75
C GLU A 38 6.48 13.42 5.49
N LYS A 39 7.04 13.80 4.33
CA LYS A 39 6.52 13.43 3.02
C LYS A 39 7.28 12.23 2.50
N ILE A 40 6.54 11.15 2.22
CA ILE A 40 7.09 9.88 1.72
C ILE A 40 6.56 9.61 0.31
N LEU A 41 7.46 9.17 -0.56
CA LEU A 41 7.15 8.66 -1.88
C LEU A 41 7.21 7.13 -1.85
N ASP A 42 6.07 6.48 -2.11
CA ASP A 42 5.96 5.02 -2.19
C ASP A 42 6.06 4.58 -3.66
N LEU A 43 7.25 4.11 -4.05
CA LEU A 43 7.56 3.67 -5.41
C LEU A 43 7.14 2.21 -5.62
N GLY A 44 6.34 1.95 -6.65
CA GLY A 44 5.73 0.63 -6.85
C GLY A 44 4.67 0.34 -5.79
N CYS A 45 3.83 1.33 -5.46
CA CYS A 45 2.92 1.27 -4.32
C CYS A 45 1.87 0.15 -4.42
N GLY A 46 1.66 -0.44 -5.60
CA GLY A 46 0.82 -1.62 -5.81
C GLY A 46 -0.58 -1.47 -5.23
N SER A 47 -0.88 -2.25 -4.19
CA SER A 47 -2.18 -2.27 -3.51
C SER A 47 -2.44 -1.05 -2.61
N GLY A 48 -1.40 -0.30 -2.25
CA GLY A 48 -1.47 0.83 -1.32
C GLY A 48 -1.56 0.43 0.16
N ILE A 49 -1.40 -0.86 0.50
CA ILE A 49 -1.51 -1.34 1.88
C ILE A 49 -0.39 -0.78 2.76
N LEU A 50 0.86 -0.79 2.29
CA LEU A 50 1.99 -0.23 3.03
C LEU A 50 1.82 1.27 3.25
N ALA A 51 1.53 2.01 2.18
CA ALA A 51 1.24 3.44 2.23
C ALA A 51 0.16 3.79 3.27
N LYS A 52 -0.95 3.05 3.30
CA LYS A 52 -2.00 3.25 4.31
C LYS A 52 -1.47 3.02 5.71
N LYS A 53 -0.72 1.94 5.93
CA LYS A 53 -0.18 1.59 7.26
C LYS A 53 0.82 2.63 7.77
N LEU A 54 1.74 3.08 6.92
CA LEU A 54 2.67 4.17 7.25
C LEU A 54 1.91 5.43 7.66
N LYS A 55 0.90 5.84 6.86
CA LYS A 55 0.07 7.01 7.18
C LYS A 55 -0.66 6.88 8.52
N GLU A 56 -1.27 5.74 8.79
CA GLU A 56 -2.02 5.48 10.03
C GLU A 56 -1.11 5.41 11.26
N LYS A 57 0.07 4.79 11.14
CA LYS A 57 0.96 4.50 12.27
C LYS A 57 1.96 5.61 12.56
N LEU A 58 2.47 6.27 11.53
CA LEU A 58 3.54 7.27 11.66
C LEU A 58 3.06 8.71 11.38
N LYS A 59 1.76 8.89 11.09
CA LYS A 59 1.14 10.21 10.82
C LYS A 59 1.87 11.02 9.73
N VAL A 60 2.30 10.34 8.68
CA VAL A 60 3.03 10.91 7.53
C VAL A 60 2.11 11.30 6.38
N GLU A 61 2.64 12.14 5.49
CA GLU A 61 2.05 12.40 4.17
C GLU A 61 2.64 11.43 3.14
N ILE A 62 1.79 10.77 2.34
CA ILE A 62 2.25 9.80 1.35
C ILE A 62 1.68 10.09 -0.03
N LEU A 63 2.55 9.98 -1.03
CA LEU A 63 2.22 9.88 -2.45
C LEU A 63 2.66 8.50 -2.97
N GLY A 64 1.73 7.73 -3.52
CA GLY A 64 2.05 6.47 -4.20
C GLY A 64 2.29 6.68 -5.70
N ILE A 65 3.28 5.98 -6.27
CA ILE A 65 3.49 5.90 -7.71
C ILE A 65 3.60 4.44 -8.13
N ASP A 66 2.90 4.05 -9.18
CA ASP A 66 2.99 2.73 -9.81
C ASP A 66 2.67 2.84 -11.30
N VAL A 67 3.38 2.07 -12.13
CA VAL A 67 3.14 2.01 -13.58
C VAL A 67 1.71 1.56 -13.94
N THR A 68 1.04 0.84 -13.03
CA THR A 68 -0.35 0.43 -13.16
C THR A 68 -1.10 0.68 -11.86
N ASP A 69 -2.22 1.40 -11.91
CA ASP A 69 -3.07 1.59 -10.72
C ASP A 69 -3.75 0.28 -10.33
N LYS A 70 -3.22 -0.36 -9.28
CA LYS A 70 -3.73 -1.60 -8.66
C LYS A 70 -4.19 -1.36 -7.22
N ARG A 71 -4.37 -0.09 -6.83
CA ARG A 71 -4.67 0.27 -5.44
C ARG A 71 -6.02 -0.31 -5.03
N ILE A 72 -6.05 -0.85 -3.82
CA ILE A 72 -7.30 -1.20 -3.13
C ILE A 72 -7.54 -0.26 -1.95
N GLU A 73 -6.48 0.39 -1.44
CA GLU A 73 -6.56 1.39 -0.40
C GLU A 73 -6.54 2.80 -1.02
N LYS A 74 -7.38 3.69 -0.49
CA LYS A 74 -7.53 5.06 -1.00
C LYS A 74 -6.41 5.96 -0.47
N ILE A 75 -5.33 6.08 -1.24
CA ILE A 75 -4.17 6.95 -0.97
C ILE A 75 -3.99 7.97 -2.11
N PRO A 76 -3.33 9.13 -1.89
CA PRO A 76 -2.87 9.97 -3.00
C PRO A 76 -1.98 9.19 -3.97
N PHE A 77 -2.15 9.40 -5.28
CA PHE A 77 -1.46 8.61 -6.30
C PHE A 77 -1.20 9.40 -7.58
N GLN A 78 -0.06 9.12 -8.21
CA GLN A 78 0.31 9.61 -9.52
C GLN A 78 0.84 8.44 -10.37
N LYS A 79 0.52 8.45 -11.66
CA LYS A 79 1.02 7.48 -12.64
C LYS A 79 2.27 8.02 -13.32
#